data_AF-X1EF20-F1
#
_entry.id   AF-X1EF20-F1
#
_cell.length_a   1.000
_cell.length_b   1.000
_cell.length_c   1.000
_cell.angle_alpha   90.00
_cell.angle_beta   90.00
_cell.angle_gamma   90.00
#
_symmetry.space_group_name_H-M   'P 1'
#
loop_
_entity.id
_entity.type
_entity.pdbx_description
1 polymer ?
#
loop_
_entity_poly.entity_id
_entity_poly.type
_entity_poly.pdbx_seq_one_letter_code
_entity_poly.pdbx_strand_id
1 'polypeptide(L)'
;MSELKELIAKAKQKDLKAMGDLFNKFKPLLKSRAKKYSRIGLEYEDVFQQAALLFIIGVYEHQAKKERSPTAFSGYIKKRIDWGLWVYYRKYLKQKIEIASGLKSKEPLRK
;
A
#
# COMPACT_ATOMS: atom_id res chain seq x y z
N MET A 1 -13.18 23.25 5.96
CA MET A 1 -12.82 21.92 5.39
C MET A 1 -12.09 21.14 6.48
N SER A 2 -12.20 19.81 6.57
CA SER A 2 -11.42 19.09 7.59
C SER A 2 -9.93 19.09 7.22
N GLU A 3 -9.05 19.28 8.21
CA GLU A 3 -7.58 19.35 8.03
C GLU A 3 -7.03 18.19 7.16
N LEU A 4 -7.61 16.99 7.32
CA LEU A 4 -7.26 15.82 6.52
C LEU A 4 -7.61 15.96 5.03
N LYS A 5 -8.75 16.58 4.68
CA LYS A 5 -9.16 16.78 3.28
C LYS A 5 -8.22 17.72 2.55
N GLU A 6 -7.78 18.79 3.22
CA GLU A 6 -6.81 19.73 2.66
C GLU A 6 -5.45 19.06 2.47
N LEU A 7 -5.02 18.26 3.45
CA LEU A 7 -3.78 17.51 3.36
C LEU A 7 -3.77 16.52 2.19
N ILE A 8 -4.88 15.80 1.98
CA ILE A 8 -5.04 14.89 0.82
C ILE A 8 -5.03 15.68 -0.49
N ALA A 9 -5.70 16.84 -0.55
CA ALA A 9 -5.72 17.66 -1.75
C ALA A 9 -4.33 18.16 -2.15
N LYS A 10 -3.54 18.64 -1.17
CA LYS A 10 -2.14 19.04 -1.39
C LYS A 10 -1.26 17.85 -1.79
N ALA A 11 -1.38 16.71 -1.10
CA ALA A 11 -0.64 15.50 -1.44
C ALA A 11 -0.90 15.04 -2.88
N LYS A 12 -2.14 15.15 -3.37
CA LYS A 12 -2.49 14.88 -4.78
C LYS A 12 -1.90 15.85 -5.78
N GLN A 13 -1.63 17.09 -5.37
CA GLN A 13 -0.93 18.10 -6.17
C GLN A 13 0.60 17.90 -6.15
N LYS A 14 1.09 16.74 -5.69
CA LYS A 14 2.50 16.37 -5.59
C LYS A 14 3.29 17.21 -4.58
N ASP A 15 2.61 17.82 -3.60
CA ASP A 15 3.27 18.43 -2.45
C ASP A 15 3.91 17.32 -1.58
N LEU A 16 5.24 17.27 -1.62
CA LEU A 16 6.04 16.26 -0.90
C LEU A 16 5.88 16.36 0.61
N LYS A 17 5.75 17.58 1.14
CA LYS A 17 5.57 17.80 2.57
C LYS A 17 4.20 17.30 3.00
N ALA A 18 3.16 17.66 2.26
CA ALA A 18 1.80 17.17 2.51
C ALA A 18 1.69 15.64 2.41
N MET A 19 2.34 15.04 1.41
CA MET A 19 2.40 13.57 1.27
C MET A 19 3.14 12.94 2.45
N GLY A 20 4.27 13.52 2.89
CA GLY A 20 5.02 13.06 4.05
C GLY A 20 4.22 13.13 5.35
N ASP A 21 3.54 14.24 5.59
CA ASP A 21 2.68 14.43 6.76
C ASP A 21 1.49 13.45 6.74
N LEU A 22 0.88 13.25 5.58
CA LEU A 22 -0.20 12.28 5.40
C LEU A 22 0.29 10.85 5.61
N PHE A 23 1.47 10.51 5.08
CA PHE A 23 2.11 9.21 5.27
C PHE A 23 2.39 8.95 6.75
N ASN A 24 2.94 9.93 7.47
CA ASN A 24 3.22 9.80 8.90
C ASN A 24 1.96 9.53 9.72
N LYS A 25 0.82 10.16 9.37
CA LYS A 25 -0.49 9.86 10.00
C LYS A 25 -0.91 8.39 9.79
N PHE A 26 -0.57 7.77 8.66
CA PHE A 26 -0.93 6.37 8.36
C PHE A 26 0.18 5.36 8.63
N LYS A 27 1.39 5.80 8.99
CA LYS A 27 2.55 4.95 9.28
C LYS A 27 2.25 3.81 10.30
N PRO A 28 1.46 4.02 11.38
CA PRO A 28 1.08 2.94 12.27
C PRO A 28 0.31 1.80 11.58
N LEU A 29 -0.59 2.13 10.65
CA LEU A 29 -1.32 1.14 9.85
C LEU A 29 -0.35 0.31 9.00
N LEU A 30 0.59 0.97 8.30
CA LEU A 30 1.58 0.31 7.45
C LEU A 30 2.46 -0.65 8.26
N LYS A 31 2.97 -0.19 9.41
CA LYS A 31 3.76 -1.03 10.34
C LYS A 31 2.97 -2.24 10.83
N SER A 32 1.70 -2.06 11.16
CA SER A 32 0.83 -3.15 11.59
C SER A 32 0.64 -4.20 10.49
N ARG A 33 0.46 -3.78 9.23
CA ARG A 33 0.33 -4.71 8.10
C ARG A 33 1.64 -5.43 7.79
N ALA A 34 2.76 -4.72 7.79
CA ALA A 34 4.07 -5.34 7.65
C ALA A 34 4.33 -6.42 8.72
N LYS A 35 4.01 -6.12 10.00
CA LYS A 35 4.12 -7.09 11.09
C LYS A 35 3.26 -8.33 10.89
N LYS A 36 2.03 -8.19 10.38
CA LYS A 36 1.13 -9.32 10.10
C LYS A 36 1.75 -10.29 9.08
N TYR A 37 2.29 -9.76 7.99
CA TYR A 37 2.88 -10.58 6.92
C TYR A 37 4.27 -11.11 7.27
N SER A 38 5.03 -10.39 8.10
CA SER A 38 6.31 -10.88 8.60
C SER A 38 6.15 -12.15 9.46
N ARG A 39 5.06 -12.24 10.24
CA ARG A 39 4.71 -13.45 11.01
C ARG A 39 4.45 -14.70 10.17
N ILE A 40 4.27 -14.57 8.85
CA ILE A 40 4.06 -15.69 7.93
C ILE A 40 5.25 -15.90 6.97
N GLY A 41 6.43 -15.38 7.32
CA GLY A 41 7.68 -15.67 6.63
C GLY A 41 8.04 -14.72 5.47
N LEU A 42 7.53 -13.48 5.50
CA LEU A 42 7.95 -12.41 4.59
C LEU A 42 8.90 -11.43 5.29
N GLU A 43 9.81 -10.83 4.53
CA GLU A 43 10.68 -9.79 5.04
C GLU A 43 9.87 -8.54 5.41
N TYR A 44 10.05 -8.06 6.65
CA TYR A 44 9.27 -6.95 7.18
C TYR A 44 9.44 -5.68 6.34
N GLU A 45 10.68 -5.35 6.00
CA GLU A 45 11.01 -4.13 5.25
C GLU A 45 10.44 -4.18 3.83
N ASP A 46 10.51 -5.32 3.15
CA ASP A 46 9.90 -5.49 1.82
C ASP A 46 8.38 -5.25 1.86
N VAL A 47 7.70 -5.84 2.86
CA VAL A 47 6.26 -5.64 3.01
C VAL A 47 5.94 -4.19 3.39
N PHE A 48 6.75 -3.57 4.25
CA PHE A 48 6.57 -2.18 4.64
C PHE A 48 6.73 -1.24 3.43
N GLN A 49 7.77 -1.42 2.62
CA GLN A 49 7.98 -0.67 1.38
C GLN A 49 6.83 -0.88 0.39
N GLN A 50 6.37 -2.12 0.20
CA GLN A 50 5.23 -2.40 -0.66
C GLN A 50 3.93 -1.74 -0.15
N ALA A 51 3.69 -1.77 1.16
CA ALA A 51 2.55 -1.09 1.77
C ALA A 51 2.63 0.43 1.59
N ALA A 52 3.82 1.02 1.72
CA ALA A 52 4.08 2.43 1.48
C ALA A 52 3.80 2.82 0.02
N LEU A 53 4.24 2.02 -0.94
CA LEU A 53 3.95 2.23 -2.36
C LEU A 53 2.44 2.17 -2.64
N LEU A 54 1.75 1.15 -2.11
CA LEU A 54 0.30 1.01 -2.24
C LEU A 54 -0.47 2.19 -1.62
N PHE A 55 0.03 2.73 -0.52
CA PHE A 55 -0.51 3.93 0.10
C PHE A 55 -0.38 5.15 -0.82
N ILE A 56 0.82 5.42 -1.34
CA ILE A 56 1.07 6.57 -2.23
C ILE A 56 0.18 6.47 -3.47
N ILE A 57 0.11 5.30 -4.10
CA ILE A 57 -0.78 5.06 -5.24
C ILE A 57 -2.24 5.30 -4.86
N GLY A 58 -2.67 4.78 -3.71
CA GLY A 58 -4.02 5.00 -3.19
C GLY A 58 -4.35 6.48 -2.98
N VAL A 59 -3.40 7.29 -2.48
CA VAL A 59 -3.60 8.74 -2.34
C VAL A 59 -3.93 9.37 -3.69
N TYR A 60 -3.20 9.01 -4.76
CA TYR A 60 -3.45 9.55 -6.11
C TYR A 60 -4.73 9.01 -6.74
N GLU A 61 -5.00 7.71 -6.61
CA GLU A 61 -6.17 7.04 -7.20
C GLU A 61 -7.49 7.37 -6.50
N HIS A 62 -7.43 7.83 -5.25
CA HIS A 62 -8.62 8.15 -4.47
C HIS A 62 -9.50 9.18 -5.19
N GLN A 63 -10.80 8.93 -5.34
CA GLN A 63 -11.72 9.85 -6.01
C GLN A 63 -12.64 10.53 -4.99
N ALA A 64 -12.20 11.66 -4.42
CA ALA A 64 -12.92 12.39 -3.38
C ALA A 64 -14.34 12.84 -3.79
N LYS A 65 -14.60 13.06 -5.09
CA LYS A 65 -15.92 13.44 -5.61
C LYS A 65 -16.98 12.32 -5.52
N LYS A 66 -16.55 11.06 -5.41
CA LYS A 66 -17.45 9.89 -5.34
C LYS A 66 -17.82 9.49 -3.91
N GLU A 67 -17.28 10.16 -2.89
CA GLU A 67 -17.47 9.75 -1.49
C GLU A 67 -18.28 10.76 -0.66
N ARG A 68 -19.32 10.26 0.01
CA ARG A 68 -20.22 11.04 0.88
C ARG A 68 -19.60 11.45 2.24
N SER A 69 -18.45 10.92 2.66
CA SER A 69 -17.86 11.26 3.97
C SER A 69 -16.31 11.26 4.01
N PRO A 70 -15.69 11.98 4.96
CA PRO A 70 -14.22 11.95 5.20
C PRO A 70 -13.71 10.60 5.73
N THR A 71 -14.54 9.80 6.41
CA THR A 71 -14.21 8.44 6.89
C THR A 71 -14.00 7.47 5.72
N ALA A 72 -14.37 7.87 4.51
CA ALA A 72 -14.23 7.06 3.32
C ALA A 72 -12.77 6.98 2.84
N PHE A 73 -11.93 8.00 3.06
CA PHE A 73 -10.51 7.95 2.68
C PHE A 73 -9.72 6.90 3.47
N SER A 74 -9.81 6.89 4.80
CA SER A 74 -9.08 5.94 5.63
C SER A 74 -9.54 4.50 5.38
N GLY A 75 -10.84 4.30 5.21
CA GLY A 75 -11.41 3.00 4.82
C GLY A 75 -10.93 2.54 3.43
N TYR A 76 -10.92 3.46 2.46
CA TYR A 76 -10.39 3.21 1.11
C TYR A 76 -8.91 2.80 1.15
N ILE A 77 -8.06 3.58 1.83
CA ILE A 77 -6.63 3.30 1.96
C ILE A 77 -6.40 1.94 2.62
N LYS A 78 -7.11 1.63 3.70
CA LYS A 78 -7.03 0.33 4.37
C LYS A 78 -7.36 -0.81 3.40
N LYS A 79 -8.44 -0.70 2.64
CA LYS A 79 -8.84 -1.71 1.63
C LYS A 79 -7.79 -1.85 0.52
N ARG A 80 -7.26 -0.72 0.02
CA ARG A 80 -6.24 -0.69 -1.04
C ARG A 80 -4.95 -1.40 -0.61
N ILE A 81 -4.49 -1.15 0.61
CA ILE A 81 -3.31 -1.78 1.19
C ILE A 81 -3.56 -3.27 1.40
N ASP A 82 -4.68 -3.65 2.03
CA ASP A 82 -4.98 -5.05 2.33
C ASP A 82 -5.07 -5.90 1.07
N TRP A 83 -5.79 -5.42 0.05
CA TRP A 83 -5.90 -6.12 -1.23
C TRP A 83 -4.55 -6.17 -1.95
N GLY A 84 -3.84 -5.04 -2.02
CA GLY A 84 -2.55 -4.96 -2.71
C GLY A 84 -1.49 -5.89 -2.09
N LEU A 85 -1.42 -5.96 -0.77
CA LEU A 85 -0.51 -6.86 -0.06
C LEU A 85 -0.91 -8.32 -0.24
N TRP A 86 -2.20 -8.65 -0.27
CA TRP A 86 -2.66 -10.00 -0.54
C TRP A 86 -2.29 -10.47 -1.96
N VAL A 87 -2.48 -9.61 -2.97
CA VAL A 87 -2.08 -9.91 -4.35
C VAL A 87 -0.56 -10.07 -4.46
N TYR A 88 0.21 -9.17 -3.85
CA TYR A 88 1.67 -9.24 -3.79
C TYR A 88 2.14 -10.57 -3.18
N TYR A 89 1.58 -10.93 -2.01
CA TYR A 89 1.90 -12.17 -1.33
C TYR A 89 1.54 -13.41 -2.15
N ARG A 90 0.36 -13.44 -2.77
CA ARG A 90 -0.07 -14.57 -3.61
C ARG A 90 0.89 -14.79 -4.78
N LYS A 91 1.39 -13.72 -5.40
CA LYS A 91 2.40 -13.79 -6.46
C LYS A 91 3.72 -14.32 -5.94
N TYR A 92 4.17 -13.85 -4.78
CA TYR A 92 5.41 -14.31 -4.14
C TYR A 92 5.37 -15.80 -3.79
N LEU A 93 4.29 -16.29 -3.18
CA LEU A 93 4.11 -17.71 -2.89
C LEU A 93 4.14 -18.57 -4.16
N LYS A 94 3.45 -18.11 -5.21
CA LYS A 94 3.45 -18.80 -6.50
C LYS A 94 4.87 -18.96 -7.04
N GLN A 95 5.67 -17.90 -6.99
CA GLN A 95 7.07 -17.95 -7.43
C GLN A 95 7.90 -18.92 -6.57
N LYS A 96 7.72 -18.92 -5.25
CA LYS A 96 8.41 -19.88 -4.35
C LYS A 96 8.06 -21.33 -4.70
N ILE A 97 6.78 -21.64 -4.94
CA ILE A 97 6.33 -22.99 -5.33
C ILE A 97 6.90 -23.38 -6.69
N GLU A 98 6.87 -22.48 -7.68
CA GLU A 98 7.44 -22.73 -9.00
C GLU A 98 8.93 -23.09 -8.90
N ILE A 99 9.71 -22.29 -8.16
CA ILE A 99 11.14 -22.52 -7.95
C ILE A 99 11.39 -23.86 -7.23
N ALA A 100 10.64 -24.15 -6.15
CA ALA A 100 10.77 -25.40 -5.40
C ALA A 100 10.41 -26.64 -6.24
N SER A 101 9.47 -26.50 -7.18
CA SER A 101 9.08 -27.55 -8.12
C SER A 101 10.01 -27.67 -9.34
N GLY A 102 11.13 -26.92 -9.38
CA GLY A 102 12.07 -26.93 -10.51
C GLY A 102 11.54 -26.23 -11.77
N LEU A 103 10.42 -25.51 -11.67
CA LEU A 103 9.91 -24.69 -12.77
C LEU A 103 10.69 -23.37 -12.82
N LYS A 104 11.10 -22.96 -14.02
CA LYS A 104 11.69 -21.62 -14.21
C LYS A 104 10.63 -20.58 -13.81
N SER A 105 10.89 -19.83 -12.75
CA SER A 105 10.07 -18.66 -12.45
C SER A 105 10.13 -17.73 -13.66
N LYS A 106 8.98 -17.28 -14.17
CA LYS A 106 8.98 -16.20 -15.16
C LYS A 106 9.65 -14.99 -14.50
N GLU A 107 10.86 -14.64 -14.93
CA GLU A 107 11.55 -13.43 -14.46
C GLU A 107 10.57 -12.25 -14.55
N PRO A 108 10.54 -11.35 -13.54
CA PRO A 108 9.86 -10.10 -13.73
C PRO A 108 10.58 -9.38 -14.88
N LEU A 109 9.86 -9.18 -15.99
CA LEU A 109 10.29 -8.29 -17.08
C LEU A 109 10.61 -6.92 -16.45
N ARG A 110 11.89 -6.70 -16.13
CA ARG A 110 12.44 -5.36 -15.94
C ARG A 110 12.60 -4.82 -17.35
N LYS A 111 11.61 -4.05 -17.79
CA LYS A 111 11.73 -3.15 -18.93
C LYS A 111 11.90 -1.74 -18.39
#